data_AF-A0A2R4T1T6-F1
#
_entry.id   AF-A0A2R4T1T6-F1
#
_cell.length_a   1.000
_cell.length_b   1.000
_cell.length_c   1.000
_cell.angle_alpha   90.00
_cell.angle_beta   90.00
_cell.angle_gamma   90.00
#
_symmetry.space_group_name_H-M   'P 1'
#
loop_
_entity.id
_entity.type
_entity.pdbx_description
1 polymer ?
#
loop_
_entity_poly.entity_id
_entity_poly.type
_entity_poly.pdbx_seq_one_letter_code
_entity_poly.pdbx_strand_id
1 'polypeptide(L)'
;MNEIPRGTLQEQTFYEQVGGEKTFRRLVHRFYQGVAEDPVLRPMYPEEDLGPAEERLVLFLIQYWGGPRTYSDHRGHPRLRMRHAPFTVDRAAHDAWLKHMRTAVDELGLSEEHEQTLWKYLTYAAASMLNAAD
;
A
#
# COMPACT_ATOMS: atom_id res chain seq x y z
N MET A 1 -13.66 -37.85 32.10
CA MET A 1 -12.45 -37.25 31.53
C MET A 1 -12.93 -36.16 30.59
N ASN A 2 -12.72 -34.90 30.94
CA ASN A 2 -13.25 -33.76 30.20
C ASN A 2 -12.42 -33.53 28.94
N GLU A 3 -13.07 -33.61 27.79
CA GLU A 3 -12.57 -33.11 26.52
C GLU A 3 -12.61 -31.58 26.56
N ILE A 4 -11.47 -30.94 26.32
CA ILE A 4 -11.40 -29.49 26.08
C ILE A 4 -11.33 -29.33 24.55
N PRO A 5 -12.37 -28.78 23.88
CA PRO A 5 -12.23 -28.36 22.51
C PRO A 5 -11.33 -27.11 22.54
N ARG A 6 -10.06 -27.25 22.10
CA ARG A 6 -9.28 -26.08 21.70
C ARG A 6 -9.91 -25.54 20.42
N GLY A 7 -10.89 -24.65 20.57
CA GLY A 7 -11.20 -23.71 19.50
C GLY A 7 -9.97 -22.84 19.29
N THR A 8 -9.19 -23.10 18.25
CA THR A 8 -8.19 -22.14 17.78
C THR A 8 -8.96 -20.98 17.20
N LEU A 9 -9.22 -19.95 17.99
CA LEU A 9 -9.59 -18.63 17.48
C LEU A 9 -8.47 -18.22 16.52
N GLN A 10 -8.73 -18.35 15.23
CA GLN A 10 -7.81 -17.89 14.21
C GLN A 10 -7.82 -16.36 14.30
N GLU A 11 -6.70 -15.76 14.72
CA GLU A 11 -6.58 -14.31 14.79
C GLU A 11 -6.90 -13.72 13.41
N GLN A 12 -7.83 -12.77 13.38
CA GLN A 12 -8.20 -12.09 12.13
C GLN A 12 -6.97 -11.39 11.55
N THR A 13 -6.79 -11.48 10.25
CA THR A 13 -5.71 -10.78 9.53
C THR A 13 -5.88 -9.26 9.66
N PHE A 14 -4.79 -8.50 9.51
CA PHE A 14 -4.89 -7.03 9.48
C PHE A 14 -5.86 -6.57 8.38
N TYR A 15 -5.84 -7.22 7.23
CA TYR A 15 -6.79 -7.01 6.14
C TYR A 15 -8.25 -7.09 6.60
N GLU A 16 -8.62 -8.14 7.34
CA GLU A 16 -9.99 -8.29 7.88
C GLU A 16 -10.30 -7.22 8.93
N GLN A 17 -9.36 -6.96 9.84
CA GLN A 17 -9.54 -6.01 10.94
C GLN A 17 -9.84 -4.58 10.46
N VAL A 18 -9.24 -4.15 9.34
CA VAL A 18 -9.43 -2.78 8.81
C VAL A 18 -10.57 -2.67 7.80
N GLY A 19 -11.40 -3.71 7.62
CA GLY A 19 -12.57 -3.67 6.72
C GLY A 19 -12.32 -4.17 5.30
N GLY A 20 -11.22 -4.90 5.08
CA GLY A 20 -10.95 -5.65 3.85
C GLY A 20 -10.69 -4.78 2.61
N GLU A 21 -11.01 -5.34 1.44
CA GLU A 21 -10.71 -4.78 0.12
C GLU A 21 -11.21 -3.34 -0.05
N LYS A 22 -12.39 -3.02 0.48
CA LYS A 22 -12.98 -1.68 0.39
C LYS A 22 -12.04 -0.62 1.00
N THR A 23 -11.37 -0.93 2.10
CA THR A 23 -10.45 0.00 2.77
C THR A 23 -9.21 0.24 1.92
N PHE A 24 -8.61 -0.81 1.35
CA PHE A 24 -7.43 -0.66 0.50
C PHE A 24 -7.74 0.03 -0.83
N ARG A 25 -8.91 -0.24 -1.43
CA ARG A 25 -9.37 0.50 -2.62
C ARG A 25 -9.55 1.98 -2.32
N ARG A 26 -10.22 2.34 -1.20
CA ARG A 26 -10.35 3.74 -0.77
C ARG A 26 -9.00 4.42 -0.55
N LEU A 27 -8.11 3.75 0.19
CA LEU A 27 -6.75 4.24 0.47
C LEU A 27 -6.01 4.58 -0.82
N VAL A 28 -5.91 3.60 -1.72
CA VAL A 28 -5.09 3.74 -2.92
C VAL A 28 -5.75 4.68 -3.93
N HIS A 29 -7.07 4.68 -4.04
CA HIS A 29 -7.78 5.64 -4.88
C HIS A 29 -7.52 7.09 -4.45
N ARG A 30 -7.63 7.38 -3.15
CA ARG A 30 -7.31 8.72 -2.60
C ARG A 30 -5.85 9.10 -2.82
N PHE A 31 -4.93 8.16 -2.64
CA PHE A 31 -3.53 8.37 -2.95
C PHE A 31 -3.32 8.77 -4.43
N TYR A 32 -3.93 8.04 -5.38
CA TYR A 32 -3.75 8.34 -6.81
C TYR A 32 -4.46 9.62 -7.27
N GLN A 33 -5.54 10.04 -6.60
CA GLN A 33 -6.10 11.39 -6.81
C GLN A 33 -5.07 12.48 -6.52
N GLY A 34 -4.32 12.34 -5.42
CA GLY A 34 -3.22 13.26 -5.10
C GLY A 34 -2.05 13.18 -6.08
N VAL A 35 -1.64 11.97 -6.47
CA VAL A 35 -0.58 11.75 -7.48
C VAL A 35 -0.93 12.40 -8.82
N ALA A 36 -2.20 12.36 -9.23
CA ALA A 36 -2.65 12.91 -10.51
C ALA A 36 -2.38 14.42 -10.64
N GLU A 37 -2.36 15.14 -9.52
CA GLU A 37 -2.19 16.60 -9.45
C GLU A 37 -0.77 17.01 -9.00
N ASP A 38 0.08 16.05 -8.63
CA ASP A 38 1.40 16.34 -8.07
C ASP A 38 2.46 16.54 -9.15
N PRO A 39 3.14 17.69 -9.21
CA PRO A 39 4.12 17.98 -10.27
C PRO A 39 5.41 17.15 -10.16
N VAL A 40 5.72 16.55 -9.01
CA VAL A 40 6.88 15.67 -8.81
C VAL A 40 6.54 14.25 -9.21
N LEU A 41 5.38 13.73 -8.77
CA LEU A 41 5.00 12.34 -9.00
C LEU A 41 4.37 12.13 -10.37
N ARG A 42 3.52 13.03 -10.84
CA ARG A 42 2.77 12.84 -12.10
C ARG A 42 3.68 12.54 -13.30
N PRO A 43 4.84 13.20 -13.49
CA PRO A 43 5.76 12.90 -14.59
C PRO A 43 6.39 11.51 -14.54
N MET A 44 6.40 10.84 -13.37
CA MET A 44 6.92 9.47 -13.22
C MET A 44 5.99 8.43 -13.86
N TYR A 45 4.76 8.81 -14.20
CA TYR A 45 3.77 7.96 -14.86
C TYR A 45 3.61 8.39 -16.32
N PRO A 46 4.21 7.68 -17.29
CA PRO A 46 4.15 8.05 -18.70
C PRO A 46 2.76 7.88 -19.32
N GLU A 47 1.92 7.03 -18.71
CA GLU A 47 0.54 6.82 -19.12
C GLU A 47 -0.36 7.98 -18.63
N GLU A 48 -1.35 8.35 -19.45
CA GLU A 48 -2.38 9.32 -19.03
C GLU A 48 -3.27 8.71 -17.94
N ASP A 49 -3.62 7.43 -18.11
CA ASP A 49 -4.43 6.64 -17.20
C ASP A 49 -3.59 6.03 -16.07
N LEU A 50 -3.91 6.39 -14.83
CA LEU A 50 -3.27 5.86 -13.63
C LEU A 50 -3.96 4.58 -13.11
N GLY A 51 -5.12 4.21 -13.66
CA GLY A 51 -5.93 3.07 -13.20
C GLY A 51 -5.15 1.75 -13.12
N PRO A 52 -4.33 1.37 -14.12
CA PRO A 52 -3.51 0.17 -14.03
C PRO A 52 -2.45 0.23 -12.92
N ALA A 53 -1.91 1.40 -12.60
CA ALA A 53 -0.96 1.57 -11.50
C ALA A 53 -1.68 1.52 -10.13
N GLU A 54 -2.87 2.11 -10.06
CA GLU A 54 -3.80 2.04 -8.92
C GLU A 54 -4.10 0.59 -8.56
N GLU A 55 -4.60 -0.19 -9.52
CA GLU A 55 -4.98 -1.59 -9.28
C GLU A 55 -3.79 -2.43 -8.79
N ARG A 56 -2.59 -2.21 -9.35
CA ARG A 56 -1.39 -2.95 -8.93
C ARG A 56 -1.01 -2.66 -7.47
N LEU A 57 -1.17 -1.42 -7.00
CA LEU A 57 -0.89 -1.05 -5.62
C LEU A 57 -1.98 -1.58 -4.67
N VAL A 58 -3.26 -1.49 -5.06
CA VAL A 58 -4.38 -2.09 -4.31
C VAL A 58 -4.13 -3.58 -4.07
N LEU A 59 -3.93 -4.34 -5.15
CA LEU A 59 -3.76 -5.79 -5.06
C LEU A 59 -2.52 -6.16 -4.24
N PHE A 60 -1.44 -5.38 -4.37
CA PHE A 60 -0.24 -5.59 -3.57
C PHE A 60 -0.51 -5.40 -2.07
N LEU A 61 -1.17 -4.31 -1.66
CA LEU A 61 -1.45 -4.03 -0.26
C LEU A 61 -2.44 -5.03 0.33
N ILE A 62 -3.49 -5.41 -0.42
CA ILE A 62 -4.43 -6.46 -0.03
C ILE A 62 -3.67 -7.75 0.28
N GLN A 63 -2.82 -8.20 -0.64
CA GLN A 63 -2.04 -9.41 -0.42
C GLN A 63 -1.07 -9.27 0.75
N TYR A 64 -0.39 -8.12 0.88
CA TYR A 64 0.60 -7.88 1.94
C TYR A 64 -0.04 -8.02 3.33
N TRP A 65 -1.27 -7.52 3.50
CA TRP A 65 -1.96 -7.49 4.79
C TRP A 65 -2.80 -8.74 5.09
N GLY A 66 -2.65 -9.81 4.30
CA GLY A 66 -3.30 -11.10 4.54
C GLY A 66 -4.59 -11.34 3.76
N GLY A 67 -4.94 -10.47 2.82
CA GLY A 67 -6.03 -10.70 1.87
C GLY A 67 -5.65 -11.66 0.72
N PRO A 68 -6.50 -11.74 -0.32
CA PRO A 68 -6.25 -12.61 -1.48
C PRO A 68 -4.89 -12.41 -2.16
N ARG A 69 -4.34 -13.49 -2.71
CA ARG A 69 -3.04 -13.52 -3.41
C ARG A 69 -3.06 -13.03 -4.86
N THR A 70 -4.12 -12.33 -5.25
CA THR A 70 -4.39 -11.89 -6.62
C THR A 70 -3.21 -11.14 -7.25
N TYR A 71 -2.47 -10.33 -6.48
CA TYR A 71 -1.26 -9.68 -7.00
C TYR A 71 -0.24 -10.71 -7.51
N SER A 72 0.12 -11.70 -6.70
CA SER A 72 1.12 -12.71 -7.08
C SER A 72 0.63 -13.60 -8.21
N ASP A 73 -0.67 -13.90 -8.24
CA ASP A 73 -1.23 -14.78 -9.26
C ASP A 73 -1.19 -14.11 -10.65
N HIS A 74 -1.31 -12.77 -10.72
CA HIS A 74 -1.19 -12.02 -11.97
C HIS A 74 0.22 -11.52 -12.28
N ARG A 75 1.04 -11.21 -11.26
CA ARG A 75 2.32 -10.48 -11.42
C ARG A 75 3.53 -11.27 -10.93
N GLY A 76 3.34 -12.43 -10.32
CA GLY A 76 4.39 -13.17 -9.65
C GLY A 76 4.97 -12.44 -8.44
N HIS A 77 6.15 -12.86 -8.00
CA HIS A 77 6.81 -12.34 -6.80
C HIS A 77 6.95 -10.78 -6.82
N PRO A 78 6.67 -10.06 -5.71
CA PRO A 78 6.67 -8.59 -5.66
C PRO A 78 7.93 -7.89 -6.17
N ARG A 79 9.13 -8.37 -5.79
CA ARG A 79 10.44 -7.83 -6.22
C ARG A 79 10.44 -6.29 -6.32
N LEU A 80 9.99 -5.62 -5.25
CA LEU A 80 9.62 -4.20 -5.29
C LEU A 80 10.77 -3.31 -5.80
N ARG A 81 11.98 -3.46 -5.25
CA ARG A 81 13.15 -2.69 -5.70
C ARG A 81 13.46 -2.86 -7.18
N MET A 82 13.36 -4.09 -7.70
CA MET A 82 13.55 -4.36 -9.13
C MET A 82 12.49 -3.64 -9.98
N ARG A 83 11.24 -3.56 -9.50
CA ARG A 83 10.15 -2.85 -10.19
C ARG A 83 10.23 -1.33 -10.08
N HIS A 84 10.90 -0.81 -9.06
CA HIS A 84 11.14 0.63 -8.87
C HIS A 84 12.44 1.11 -9.52
N ALA A 85 13.37 0.21 -9.84
CA ALA A 85 14.66 0.54 -10.48
C ALA A 85 14.57 1.34 -11.80
N PRO A 86 13.53 1.18 -12.64
CA PRO A 86 13.39 2.01 -13.84
C PRO A 86 13.04 3.48 -13.60
N PHE A 87 12.66 3.85 -12.36
CA PHE A 87 12.26 5.20 -12.01
C PHE A 87 13.32 5.85 -11.11
N THR A 88 13.53 7.16 -11.28
CA THR A 88 14.33 7.95 -10.34
C THR A 88 13.50 8.20 -9.08
N VAL A 89 13.79 7.50 -8.00
CA VAL A 89 13.16 7.68 -6.69
C VAL A 89 14.17 8.35 -5.77
N ASP A 90 14.18 9.68 -5.82
CA ASP A 90 14.95 10.57 -4.94
C ASP A 90 14.14 10.94 -3.68
N ARG A 91 14.70 11.79 -2.82
CA ARG A 91 14.02 12.24 -1.60
C ARG A 91 12.76 13.05 -1.89
N ALA A 92 12.75 13.85 -2.96
CA ALA A 92 11.59 14.66 -3.32
C ALA A 92 10.40 13.78 -3.73
N ALA A 93 10.63 12.76 -4.56
CA ALA A 93 9.62 11.77 -4.93
C ALA A 93 9.14 10.96 -3.71
N HIS A 94 10.06 10.54 -2.84
CA HIS A 94 9.73 9.84 -1.60
C HIS A 94 8.81 10.67 -0.69
N ASP A 95 9.17 11.94 -0.43
CA ASP A 95 8.43 12.81 0.47
C ASP A 95 7.08 13.22 -0.13
N ALA A 96 7.01 13.46 -1.45
CA ALA A 96 5.76 13.67 -2.16
C ALA A 96 4.84 12.44 -2.07
N TRP A 97 5.38 11.24 -2.24
CA TRP A 97 4.62 9.99 -2.11
C TRP A 97 4.03 9.84 -0.71
N LEU A 98 4.85 10.05 0.34
CA LEU A 98 4.39 9.96 1.73
C LEU A 98 3.35 11.02 2.08
N LYS A 99 3.47 12.24 1.53
CA LYS A 99 2.47 13.29 1.72
C LYS A 99 1.08 12.83 1.27
N HIS A 100 0.96 12.32 0.03
CA HIS A 100 -0.33 11.85 -0.49
C HIS A 100 -0.83 10.61 0.24
N MET A 101 0.08 9.71 0.60
CA MET A 101 -0.29 8.51 1.35
C MET A 101 -0.76 8.85 2.77
N ARG A 102 -0.16 9.85 3.43
CA ARG A 102 -0.59 10.32 4.76
C ARG A 102 -2.02 10.83 4.72
N THR A 103 -2.34 11.72 3.77
CA THR A 103 -3.71 12.20 3.55
C THR A 103 -4.69 11.05 3.34
N ALA A 104 -4.30 10.07 2.51
CA ALA A 104 -5.15 8.92 2.21
C ALA A 104 -5.39 8.02 3.43
N VAL A 105 -4.38 7.84 4.30
CA VAL A 105 -4.54 7.09 5.57
C VAL A 105 -5.42 7.87 6.55
N ASP A 106 -5.24 9.19 6.68
CA ASP A 106 -6.07 10.03 7.56
C ASP A 106 -7.57 9.91 7.20
N GLU A 107 -7.89 9.93 5.90
CA GLU A 107 -9.27 9.81 5.40
C GLU A 107 -9.91 8.43 5.62
N LEU A 108 -9.13 7.41 6.00
CA LEU A 108 -9.70 6.11 6.34
C LEU A 108 -10.46 6.15 7.66
N GLY A 109 -10.07 7.01 8.60
CA GLY A 109 -10.67 7.08 9.94
C GLY A 109 -10.49 5.78 10.73
N LEU A 110 -9.30 5.17 10.64
CA LEU A 110 -8.98 3.95 11.39
C LEU A 110 -8.83 4.24 12.88
N SER A 111 -8.82 3.17 13.70
CA SER A 111 -8.34 3.27 15.08
C SER A 111 -6.86 3.71 15.08
N GLU A 112 -6.43 4.38 16.15
CA GLU A 112 -5.04 4.84 16.28
C GLU A 112 -4.03 3.70 16.12
N GLU A 113 -4.32 2.52 16.71
CA GLU A 113 -3.46 1.34 16.61
C GLU A 113 -3.32 0.83 15.16
N HIS A 114 -4.44 0.73 14.44
CA HIS A 114 -4.44 0.28 13.05
C HIS A 114 -3.78 1.29 12.13
N GLU A 115 -4.01 2.58 12.36
CA GLU A 115 -3.39 3.66 11.63
C GLU A 115 -1.87 3.65 11.79
N GLN A 116 -1.38 3.56 13.04
CA GLN A 116 0.06 3.50 13.34
C GLN A 116 0.71 2.27 12.70
N THR A 117 0.04 1.12 12.74
CA THR A 117 0.54 -0.12 12.13
C THR A 117 0.68 0.03 10.61
N LEU A 118 -0.36 0.52 9.95
CA LEU A 118 -0.34 0.76 8.50
C LEU A 118 0.72 1.80 8.13
N TRP A 119 0.77 2.92 8.84
CA TRP A 119 1.68 4.03 8.56
C TRP A 119 3.15 3.64 8.75
N LYS A 120 3.47 2.87 9.80
CA LYS A 120 4.82 2.35 10.04
C LYS A 120 5.31 1.47 8.89
N TYR A 121 4.44 0.63 8.33
CA TYR A 121 4.79 -0.17 7.17
C TYR A 121 5.02 0.71 5.93
N LEU A 122 4.09 1.62 5.62
CA LEU A 122 4.16 2.44 4.41
C LEU A 122 5.41 3.33 4.39
N THR A 123 5.76 3.94 5.54
CA THR A 123 6.98 4.74 5.70
C THR A 123 8.25 3.91 5.51
N TYR A 124 8.33 2.73 6.13
CA TYR A 124 9.45 1.81 5.93
C TYR A 124 9.58 1.35 4.46
N ALA A 125 8.45 0.99 3.84
CA ALA A 125 8.41 0.51 2.47
C ALA A 125 8.84 1.60 1.48
N ALA A 126 8.33 2.83 1.64
CA ALA A 126 8.72 3.98 0.82
C ALA A 126 10.22 4.27 0.93
N ALA A 127 10.76 4.33 2.15
CA ALA A 127 12.19 4.55 2.38
C ALA A 127 13.06 3.47 1.71
N SER A 128 12.57 2.23 1.66
CA SER A 128 13.27 1.11 1.02
C SER A 128 13.35 1.21 -0.51
N MET A 129 12.51 2.06 -1.14
CA MET A 129 12.47 2.24 -2.59
C MET A 129 13.41 3.33 -3.11
N LEU A 130 13.95 4.19 -2.23
CA LEU A 130 14.95 5.19 -2.61
C LEU A 130 16.11 4.56 -3.39
N ASN A 131 16.41 5.15 -4.55
CA ASN A 131 17.41 4.62 -5.47
C ASN A 131 18.29 5.69 -6.15
N ALA A 132 18.03 6.97 -5.88
CA ALA A 132 18.81 8.11 -6.36
C ALA A 132 19.26 8.99 -5.18
N ALA A 133 20.38 9.68 -5.34
CA ALA A 133 20.81 10.73 -4.42
C ALA A 133 20.10 12.05 -4.75
N ASP A 134 20.06 12.96 -3.77
CA ASP A 134 19.50 14.31 -3.89
C ASP A 134 20.25 15.19 -4.91
#